data_AF-A0A850LHX4-F1
#
_entry.id   AF-A0A850LHX4-F1
#
_cell.length_a   1.000
_cell.length_b   1.000
_cell.length_c   1.000
_cell.angle_alpha   90.00
_cell.angle_beta   90.00
_cell.angle_gamma   90.00
#
_symmetry.space_group_name_H-M   'P 1'
#
loop_
_entity.id
_entity.type
_entity.pdbx_description
1 polymer ?
#
loop_
_entity_poly.entity_id
_entity_poly.type
_entity_poly.pdbx_seq_one_letter_code
_entity_poly.pdbx_strand_id
1 'polypeptide(L)' 'MTSAEAAEFLGVSDETMLRWRKDGFGPSYSQPNCRIVRYLRDDVVAWLEENR' A
#
# COMPACT_ATOMS: atom_id res chain seq x y z
N MET A 1 3.64 8.10 2.80
CA MET A 1 2.18 7.97 2.93
C MET A 1 1.86 6.90 3.96
N THR A 2 0.84 7.11 4.77
CA THR A 2 0.29 6.08 5.66
C THR A 2 -0.50 5.05 4.86
N SER A 3 -0.86 3.91 5.46
CA SER A 3 -1.76 2.94 4.82
C SER A 3 -3.09 3.55 4.41
N ALA A 4 -3.63 4.47 5.22
CA ALA A 4 -4.88 5.17 4.91
C ALA A 4 -4.74 6.09 3.70
N GLU A 5 -3.66 6.88 3.61
CA GLU A 5 -3.42 7.74 2.45
C GLU A 5 -3.17 6.94 1.18
N ALA A 6 -2.47 5.80 1.27
CA ALA A 6 -2.27 4.92 0.12
C ALA A 6 -3.58 4.26 -0.31
N ALA A 7 -4.43 3.86 0.64
CA ALA A 7 -5.76 3.33 0.37
C ALA A 7 -6.63 4.36 -0.38
N GLU A 8 -6.68 5.59 0.12
CA GLU A 8 -7.41 6.69 -0.52
C GLU A 8 -6.88 7.03 -1.91
N PHE A 9 -5.55 7.02 -2.08
CA PHE A 9 -4.91 7.27 -3.37
C PHE A 9 -5.24 6.17 -4.41
N LEU A 10 -5.29 4.92 -3.97
CA LEU A 10 -5.68 3.77 -4.80
C LEU A 10 -7.20 3.67 -5.00
N GLY A 11 -8.01 4.43 -4.26
CA GLY A 11 -9.46 4.31 -4.25
C GLY A 11 -9.97 3.01 -3.61
N VAL A 12 -9.19 2.41 -2.71
CA VAL A 12 -9.54 1.17 -1.97
C VAL A 12 -9.72 1.45 -0.48
N SER A 13 -10.38 0.54 0.23
CA SER A 13 -10.52 0.62 1.68
C SER A 13 -9.24 0.22 2.43
N ASP A 14 -9.02 0.73 3.64
CA ASP A 14 -7.90 0.30 4.51
C ASP A 14 -7.95 -1.21 4.79
N GLU A 15 -9.16 -1.78 4.88
CA GLU A 15 -9.36 -3.23 4.98
C GLU A 15 -8.80 -4.00 3.77
N THR A 16 -8.97 -3.46 2.57
CA THR A 16 -8.39 -4.04 1.34
C THR A 16 -6.86 -4.00 1.42
N MET A 17 -6.29 -2.88 1.88
CA MET A 17 -4.83 -2.76 2.08
C MET A 17 -4.29 -3.68 3.17
N LEU A 18 -5.06 -3.95 4.23
CA LEU A 18 -4.73 -4.95 5.25
C LEU A 18 -4.77 -6.37 4.68
N ARG A 19 -5.80 -6.66 3.86
CA ARG A 19 -5.95 -7.96 3.22
C ARG A 19 -4.84 -8.24 2.22
N TRP A 20 -4.53 -7.27 1.37
CA TRP A 20 -3.39 -7.31 0.45
C TRP A 20 -2.08 -7.64 1.18
N ARG A 21 -1.78 -6.94 2.28
CA ARG A 21 -0.62 -7.28 3.12
C ARG A 21 -0.63 -8.71 3.65
N LYS A 22 -1.79 -9.27 3.99
CA LYS A 22 -1.92 -10.67 4.42
C LYS A 22 -1.74 -11.67 3.28
N ASP A 23 -2.29 -11.36 2.12
CA ASP A 23 -2.17 -12.17 0.90
C ASP A 23 -0.75 -12.07 0.29
N GLY A 24 0.10 -11.15 0.77
CA GLY A 24 1.41 -10.89 0.17
C GLY A 24 1.31 -10.16 -1.17
N PHE A 25 0.18 -9.50 -1.41
CA PHE A 25 -0.15 -8.77 -2.63
C PHE A 25 -0.22 -7.27 -2.32
N GLY A 26 0.03 -6.40 -3.31
CA GLY A 26 -0.13 -4.96 -3.15
C GLY A 26 1.17 -4.15 -3.33
N PRO A 27 1.07 -2.82 -3.18
CA PRO A 27 2.16 -1.90 -3.47
C PRO A 27 3.32 -2.05 -2.49
N SER A 28 4.53 -1.83 -2.99
CA SER A 28 5.75 -1.88 -2.19
C SER A 28 5.64 -0.95 -0.99
N TYR A 29 5.87 -1.50 0.19
CA TYR A 29 5.84 -0.79 1.44
C TYR A 29 7.18 -0.89 2.13
N SER A 30 7.58 0.22 2.76
CA SER A 30 8.75 0.27 3.63
C SER A 30 8.28 0.17 5.07
N GLN A 31 8.75 -0.86 5.78
CA GLN A 31 8.52 -1.04 7.21
C GLN A 31 9.85 -0.90 7.96
N PRO A 32 10.31 0.34 8.23
CA PRO A 32 11.55 0.57 8.97
C PRO A 32 11.49 0.12 10.43
N ASN A 33 10.28 -0.04 10.99
CA ASN A 33 10.03 -0.58 12.34
C ASN A 33 8.78 -1.46 12.31
N CYS A 34 8.70 -2.48 13.18
CA CYS A 34 7.54 -3.39 13.25
C CYS A 34 6.17 -2.71 13.38
N ARG A 35 6.12 -1.46 13.85
CA ARG A 35 4.88 -0.71 14.09
C ARG A 35 4.53 0.33 13.02
N ILE A 36 5.47 0.70 12.15
CA ILE A 36 5.30 1.80 11.21
C ILE A 36 5.48 1.28 9.79
N VAL A 37 4.39 1.20 9.06
CA VAL A 37 4.38 0.91 7.63
C VAL A 37 4.23 2.22 6.87
N ARG A 38 5.15 2.48 5.94
CA ARG A 38 5.09 3.64 5.06
C ARG A 38 5.03 3.17 3.63
N TYR A 39 4.14 3.79 2.88
CA TYR A 39 4.07 3.64 1.44
C TYR A 39 4.74 4.84 0.79
N LEU A 40 5.57 4.57 -0.21
CA LEU A 40 6.05 5.59 -1.13
C LEU A 40 5.00 5.78 -2.20
N ARG A 41 4.67 7.03 -2.53
CA ARG A 41 3.67 7.29 -3.57
C ARG A 41 4.09 6.67 -4.91
N ASP A 42 5.39 6.70 -5.19
CA ASP A 42 5.98 6.22 -6.43
C ASP A 42 5.79 4.71 -6.58
N ASP A 43 6.06 3.95 -5.52
CA ASP A 43 5.80 2.51 -5.45
C ASP A 43 4.31 2.17 -5.61
N VAL A 44 3.42 2.97 -5.01
CA VAL A 44 1.97 2.78 -5.14
C VAL A 44 1.51 3.02 -6.58
N VAL A 45 2.02 4.06 -7.23
CA VAL A 45 1.74 4.38 -8.64
C VAL A 45 2.32 3.30 -9.56
N ALA A 46 3.58 2.91 -9.36
CA ALA A 46 4.23 1.87 -10.15
C ALA A 46 3.46 0.53 -10.06
N TRP A 47 2.99 0.18 -8.86
CA TRP A 47 2.15 -0.99 -8.66
C TRP A 47 0.80 -0.89 -9.37
N LEU A 48 0.15 0.29 -9.32
CA LEU A 48 -1.11 0.55 -10.02
C LEU A 48 -0.93 0.44 -11.56
N GLU A 49 0.16 0.98 -12.09
CA GLU A 49 0.51 0.91 -13.51
C GLU A 49 0.83 -0.53 -13.95
N GLU A 50 1.48 -1.33 -13.09
CA GLU A 50 1.79 -2.74 -13.35
C GLU A 50 0.56 -3.66 -13.26
N ASN A 51 -0.46 -3.28 -12.46
CA ASN A 51 -1.69 -4.05 -12.26
C ASN A 51 -2.90 -3.53 -13.07
N ARG A 52 -2.67 -2.66 -14.06
CA ARG A 52 -3.70 -2.15 -14.97
C ARG A 52 -3.92 -3.08 -16.17
#